data_AF-A0A448ZG26-F1
#
_entry.id   AF-A0A448ZG26-F1
#
_cell.length_a   1.000
_cell.length_b   1.000
_cell.length_c   1.000
_cell.angle_alpha   90.00
_cell.angle_beta   90.00
_cell.angle_gamma   90.00
#
_symmetry.space_group_name_H-M   'P 1'
#
loop_
_entity.id
_entity.type
_entity.pdbx_description
1 polymer ?
#
loop_
_entity_poly.entity_id
_entity_poly.type
_entity_poly.pdbx_seq_one_letter_code
_entity_poly.pdbx_strand_id
1 'polypeptide(L)'
;MVTKRTVYAGTCFRDNELVCGVVQEQDFCDDGTWAPPHVVADMGHPNRICAYYPDRMVIGRCDGGPGGSGGWCSNLASRCGDPESFVARDPTCRVTHDERSGVPTTYGRCGETRCVWSPEDCSEGEDYTPNDTGCTADRVELGACLDGFGYCTVSPKTCANVDGSNTTEPYYTHEEFLDKFDTNCYLGDVPKAPPPVAPAAPPPGPAAPATPSSNSNSNTHVAALQPPLSRNAVVGIVVGIALVIGVVLGYWAARHRRLRACRDPPPDPYGGREGETPKDPPPATIAVGGTEHGVDDCEDLSVC
;
A
#
# COMPACT_ATOMS: atom_id res chain seq x y z
N MET A 1 -1.75 14.67 16.60
CA MET A 1 -3.01 13.95 16.31
C MET A 1 -2.58 12.88 15.36
N VAL A 2 -2.53 11.63 15.80
CA VAL A 2 -1.89 10.58 15.01
C VAL A 2 -2.60 10.42 13.68
N THR A 3 -1.87 10.62 12.58
CA THR A 3 -2.41 10.43 11.23
C THR A 3 -2.42 8.94 10.93
N LYS A 4 -3.53 8.39 10.44
CA LYS A 4 -3.63 6.98 10.05
C LYS A 4 -3.47 6.83 8.54
N ARG A 5 -2.64 5.88 8.09
CA ARG A 5 -2.42 5.56 6.68
C ARG A 5 -2.49 4.05 6.43
N THR A 6 -3.17 3.67 5.36
CA THR A 6 -3.26 2.28 4.91
C THR A 6 -1.97 1.86 4.18
N VAL A 7 -1.73 0.56 4.13
CA VAL A 7 -0.66 -0.04 3.31
C VAL A 7 -0.78 0.37 1.85
N TYR A 8 0.38 0.51 1.21
CA TYR A 8 0.48 0.64 -0.23
C TYR A 8 0.92 -0.71 -0.80
N ALA A 9 0.10 -1.32 -1.65
CA ALA A 9 0.51 -2.52 -2.38
C ALA A 9 1.28 -2.12 -3.64
N GLY A 10 2.26 -2.93 -4.01
CA GLY A 10 2.81 -2.87 -5.36
C GLY A 10 1.89 -3.57 -6.35
N THR A 11 2.31 -3.62 -7.61
CA THR A 11 1.58 -4.31 -8.66
C THR A 11 2.53 -5.13 -9.50
N CYS A 12 2.05 -6.24 -10.04
CA CYS A 12 2.73 -6.92 -11.12
C CYS A 12 1.75 -7.61 -12.05
N PHE A 13 2.28 -8.19 -13.12
CA PHE A 13 1.51 -9.09 -13.95
C PHE A 13 1.75 -10.52 -13.52
N ARG A 14 0.71 -11.35 -13.61
CA ARG A 14 0.82 -12.81 -13.59
C ARG A 14 -0.10 -13.35 -14.65
N ASP A 15 0.40 -14.20 -15.54
CA ASP A 15 -0.40 -14.78 -16.62
C ASP A 15 -1.16 -13.69 -17.43
N ASN A 16 -0.53 -12.51 -17.60
CA ASN A 16 -1.10 -11.33 -18.25
C ASN A 16 -2.30 -10.66 -17.54
N GLU A 17 -2.54 -10.97 -16.25
CA GLU A 17 -3.49 -10.28 -15.37
C GLU A 17 -2.74 -9.32 -14.42
N LEU A 18 -3.24 -8.09 -14.26
CA LEU A 18 -2.69 -7.14 -13.28
C LEU A 18 -3.15 -7.51 -11.88
N VAL A 19 -2.20 -7.72 -10.97
CA VAL A 19 -2.47 -8.14 -9.61
C VAL A 19 -1.86 -7.18 -8.61
N CYS A 20 -2.62 -6.84 -7.56
CA CYS A 20 -2.09 -6.13 -6.38
C CYS A 20 -1.29 -7.13 -5.53
N GLY A 21 -0.02 -6.81 -5.27
CA GLY A 21 0.90 -7.69 -4.55
C GLY A 21 1.54 -7.02 -3.34
N VAL A 22 1.77 -7.83 -2.31
CA VAL A 22 2.52 -7.45 -1.10
C VAL A 22 3.77 -8.35 -1.06
N VAL A 23 4.76 -7.96 -1.87
CA VAL A 23 6.19 -8.33 -2.05
C VAL A 23 6.77 -9.66 -1.58
N GLN A 24 6.24 -10.37 -0.59
CA GLN A 24 6.91 -11.54 -0.05
C GLN A 24 7.06 -12.70 -1.07
N GLU A 25 6.44 -12.56 -2.26
CA GLU A 25 6.61 -13.44 -3.40
C GLU A 25 6.90 -12.61 -4.67
N GLN A 26 8.10 -12.04 -4.86
CA GLN A 26 8.47 -11.54 -6.21
C GLN A 26 8.45 -12.68 -7.24
N ASP A 27 8.71 -13.91 -6.79
CA ASP A 27 8.60 -15.15 -7.56
C ASP A 27 7.16 -15.44 -8.06
N PHE A 28 6.15 -14.74 -7.54
CA PHE A 28 4.77 -14.83 -8.05
C PHE A 28 4.58 -14.06 -9.36
N CYS A 29 5.33 -12.98 -9.54
CA CYS A 29 5.15 -12.07 -10.65
C CYS A 29 5.80 -12.67 -11.90
N ASP A 30 5.20 -12.41 -13.07
CA ASP A 30 5.89 -12.62 -14.33
C ASP A 30 7.22 -11.85 -14.28
N ASP A 31 8.31 -12.49 -14.72
CA ASP A 31 9.67 -11.94 -14.60
C ASP A 31 9.75 -10.49 -15.10
N GLY A 32 10.25 -9.59 -14.25
CA GLY A 32 10.44 -8.18 -14.56
C GLY A 32 9.17 -7.33 -14.57
N THR A 33 8.02 -7.86 -14.13
CA THR A 33 6.76 -7.10 -14.12
C THR A 33 6.43 -6.46 -12.77
N TRP A 34 7.21 -6.74 -11.72
CA TRP A 34 7.02 -6.15 -10.40
C TRP A 34 7.27 -4.65 -10.40
N ALA A 35 6.30 -3.90 -9.87
CA ALA A 35 6.40 -2.48 -9.56
C ALA A 35 6.09 -2.26 -8.07
N PRO A 36 7.02 -1.67 -7.30
CA PRO A 36 6.86 -1.43 -5.88
C PRO A 36 5.86 -0.29 -5.63
N PRO A 37 5.42 -0.13 -4.38
CA PRO A 37 4.31 0.76 -4.08
C PRO A 37 4.56 2.24 -4.42
N HIS A 38 5.79 2.75 -4.28
CA HIS A 38 6.11 4.14 -4.66
C HIS A 38 5.92 4.38 -6.17
N VAL A 39 6.42 3.47 -7.01
CA VAL A 39 6.23 3.54 -8.47
C VAL A 39 4.75 3.55 -8.82
N VAL A 40 3.96 2.67 -8.18
CA VAL A 40 2.52 2.56 -8.41
C VAL A 40 1.77 3.82 -7.96
N ALA A 41 2.18 4.43 -6.85
CA ALA A 41 1.60 5.68 -6.36
C ALA A 41 1.87 6.84 -7.32
N ASP A 42 3.09 6.92 -7.86
CA ASP A 42 3.51 7.98 -8.78
C ASP A 42 2.90 7.82 -10.18
N MET A 43 2.70 6.58 -10.63
CA MET A 43 1.99 6.30 -11.88
C MET A 43 0.57 6.87 -11.81
N GLY A 44 0.27 7.91 -12.60
CA GLY A 44 -1.06 8.54 -12.74
C GLY A 44 -2.16 7.64 -13.35
N HIS A 45 -2.03 6.33 -13.22
CA HIS A 45 -2.77 5.28 -13.91
C HIS A 45 -3.86 4.62 -13.02
N PRO A 46 -4.80 3.83 -13.61
CA PRO A 46 -5.81 3.10 -12.85
C PRO A 46 -5.21 2.04 -11.90
N ASN A 47 -3.92 1.71 -12.05
CA ASN A 47 -3.18 0.78 -11.20
C ASN A 47 -2.96 1.31 -9.77
N ARG A 48 -3.21 2.61 -9.54
CA ARG A 48 -3.31 3.21 -8.19
C ARG A 48 -4.31 2.51 -7.29
N ILE A 49 -5.23 1.71 -7.85
CA ILE A 49 -6.18 0.95 -7.06
C ILE A 49 -5.50 0.06 -6.02
N CYS A 50 -4.33 -0.50 -6.34
CA CYS A 50 -3.55 -1.32 -5.41
C CYS A 50 -2.89 -0.49 -4.29
N ALA A 51 -2.61 0.79 -4.55
CA ALA A 51 -2.07 1.70 -3.55
C ALA A 51 -3.12 2.21 -2.55
N TYR A 52 -4.41 2.21 -2.92
CA TYR A 52 -5.47 2.84 -2.10
C TYR A 52 -6.57 1.88 -1.63
N TYR A 53 -6.69 0.69 -2.22
CA TYR A 53 -7.78 -0.26 -1.96
C TYR A 53 -7.22 -1.61 -1.51
N PRO A 54 -6.75 -1.71 -0.25
CA PRO A 54 -6.17 -2.93 0.27
C PRO A 54 -7.17 -4.10 0.31
N ASP A 55 -8.47 -3.81 0.31
CA ASP A 55 -9.54 -4.80 0.22
C ASP A 55 -9.53 -5.61 -1.09
N ARG A 56 -8.86 -5.12 -2.14
CA ARG A 56 -8.68 -5.86 -3.40
C ARG A 56 -7.48 -6.78 -3.42
N MET A 57 -6.63 -6.74 -2.39
CA MET A 57 -5.48 -7.62 -2.32
C MET A 57 -5.93 -9.05 -2.03
N VAL A 58 -5.60 -9.95 -2.95
CA VAL A 58 -5.84 -11.40 -2.84
C VAL A 58 -4.69 -12.04 -2.09
N ILE A 59 -5.00 -12.77 -1.02
CA ILE A 59 -4.04 -13.56 -0.25
C ILE A 59 -4.36 -15.06 -0.36
N GLY A 60 -3.56 -15.88 0.29
CA GLY A 60 -3.74 -17.32 0.30
C GLY A 60 -4.77 -17.83 1.30
N ARG A 61 -4.92 -19.15 1.32
CA ARG A 61 -5.75 -19.89 2.27
C ARG A 61 -4.95 -21.09 2.79
N CYS A 62 -4.98 -21.30 4.09
CA CYS A 62 -4.57 -22.57 4.67
C CYS A 62 -5.71 -23.57 4.52
N ASP A 63 -5.44 -24.81 4.10
CA ASP A 63 -6.45 -25.84 4.18
C ASP A 63 -6.91 -26.04 5.62
N GLY A 64 -8.18 -26.42 5.78
CA GLY A 64 -8.77 -26.64 7.09
C GLY A 64 -7.94 -27.64 7.88
N GLY A 65 -7.35 -27.20 9.00
CA GLY A 65 -6.71 -28.09 9.95
C GLY A 65 -7.65 -29.21 10.43
N PRO A 66 -7.14 -30.19 11.19
CA PRO A 66 -7.93 -31.34 11.61
C PRO A 66 -9.21 -30.92 12.36
N GLY A 67 -10.37 -30.99 11.67
CA GLY A 67 -11.70 -30.74 12.26
C GLY A 67 -12.56 -29.61 11.68
N GLY A 68 -12.14 -28.88 10.62
CA GLY A 68 -12.94 -27.78 10.08
C GLY A 68 -12.98 -27.70 8.56
N SER A 69 -14.12 -28.04 7.96
CA SER A 69 -14.42 -27.81 6.55
C SER A 69 -14.44 -26.30 6.23
N GLY A 70 -13.37 -25.76 5.65
CA GLY A 70 -13.39 -24.41 5.07
C GLY A 70 -12.04 -23.71 4.88
N GLY A 71 -11.00 -24.11 5.63
CA GLY A 71 -9.73 -23.37 5.65
C GLY A 71 -9.90 -21.92 6.14
N TRP A 72 -8.81 -21.20 6.37
CA TRP A 72 -8.87 -19.76 6.69
C TRP A 72 -7.90 -18.97 5.82
N CYS A 73 -8.23 -17.72 5.56
CA CYS A 73 -7.37 -16.84 4.78
C CYS A 73 -6.08 -16.54 5.55
N SER A 74 -4.95 -16.67 4.87
CA SER A 74 -3.61 -16.45 5.42
C SER A 74 -2.73 -15.80 4.37
N ASN A 75 -1.86 -14.89 4.80
CA ASN A 75 -0.84 -14.29 3.94
C ASN A 75 0.43 -15.14 3.82
N LEU A 76 0.60 -16.18 4.66
CA LEU A 76 1.82 -16.99 4.72
C LEU A 76 1.53 -18.47 4.91
N ALA A 77 2.31 -19.31 4.21
CA ALA A 77 2.28 -20.76 4.39
C ALA A 77 2.71 -21.20 5.79
N SER A 78 3.69 -20.52 6.38
CA SER A 78 4.19 -20.82 7.73
C SER A 78 3.15 -20.62 8.84
N ARG A 79 2.03 -19.95 8.55
CA ARG A 79 0.90 -19.78 9.47
C ARG A 79 -0.12 -20.92 9.42
N CYS A 80 0.02 -21.82 8.44
CA CYS A 80 -0.80 -23.01 8.33
C CYS A 80 -0.30 -24.09 9.29
N GLY A 81 -1.20 -24.98 9.75
CA GLY A 81 -0.78 -26.15 10.53
C GLY A 81 0.13 -27.08 9.71
N ASP A 82 -0.05 -27.09 8.40
CA ASP A 82 0.82 -27.70 7.40
C ASP A 82 1.13 -26.67 6.30
N PRO A 83 2.38 -26.18 6.16
CA PRO A 83 2.74 -25.23 5.12
C PRO A 83 2.50 -25.73 3.70
N GLU A 84 2.54 -27.04 3.44
CA GLU A 84 2.27 -27.60 2.10
C GLU A 84 0.79 -27.49 1.72
N SER A 85 -0.09 -27.28 2.70
CA SER A 85 -1.53 -27.08 2.52
C SER A 85 -1.90 -25.62 2.19
N PHE A 86 -0.91 -24.75 2.05
CA PHE A 86 -1.14 -23.34 1.73
C PHE A 86 -1.43 -23.17 0.24
N VAL A 87 -2.61 -22.65 -0.06
CA VAL A 87 -2.98 -22.18 -1.39
C VAL A 87 -2.61 -20.71 -1.50
N ALA A 88 -1.51 -20.39 -2.19
CA ALA A 88 -0.91 -19.05 -2.19
C ALA A 88 -1.84 -17.90 -2.65
N ARG A 89 -2.90 -18.20 -3.41
CA ARG A 89 -3.98 -17.26 -3.72
C ARG A 89 -5.32 -17.94 -3.84
N ASP A 90 -6.16 -17.77 -2.83
CA ASP A 90 -7.55 -18.13 -2.94
C ASP A 90 -8.33 -16.89 -3.40
N PRO A 91 -9.05 -16.93 -4.54
CA PRO A 91 -9.78 -15.77 -5.05
C PRO A 91 -10.88 -15.29 -4.12
N THR A 92 -11.18 -16.01 -3.04
CA THR A 92 -12.11 -15.62 -2.00
C THR A 92 -11.44 -15.04 -0.76
N CYS A 93 -10.11 -15.02 -0.69
CA CYS A 93 -9.38 -14.47 0.44
C CYS A 93 -8.89 -13.06 0.14
N ARG A 94 -9.41 -12.09 0.89
CA ARG A 94 -8.91 -10.71 0.89
C ARG A 94 -8.10 -10.45 2.14
N VAL A 95 -7.25 -9.44 2.06
CA VAL A 95 -6.52 -8.91 3.23
C VAL A 95 -7.48 -8.51 4.37
N THR A 96 -8.68 -8.04 4.06
CA THR A 96 -9.61 -7.55 5.08
C THR A 96 -10.64 -8.59 5.53
N HIS A 97 -11.01 -9.54 4.67
CA HIS A 97 -12.04 -10.54 4.96
C HIS A 97 -11.97 -11.76 4.05
N ASP A 98 -12.58 -12.86 4.50
CA ASP A 98 -12.87 -14.04 3.70
C ASP A 98 -14.24 -13.88 3.01
N GLU A 99 -14.27 -13.83 1.69
CA GLU A 99 -15.50 -13.70 0.90
C GLU A 99 -16.42 -14.93 1.01
N ARG A 100 -15.89 -16.13 1.35
CA ARG A 100 -16.73 -17.33 1.52
C ARG A 100 -17.54 -17.29 2.80
N SER A 101 -16.90 -16.88 3.89
CA SER A 101 -17.48 -16.95 5.23
C SER A 101 -17.96 -15.58 5.74
N GLY A 102 -17.53 -14.49 5.11
CA GLY A 102 -17.81 -13.12 5.54
C GLY A 102 -17.07 -12.71 6.81
N VAL A 103 -16.15 -13.53 7.32
CA VAL A 103 -15.40 -13.23 8.55
C VAL A 103 -14.16 -12.39 8.24
N PRO A 104 -13.73 -11.50 9.15
CA PRO A 104 -12.47 -10.77 8.99
C PRO A 104 -11.28 -11.73 8.86
N THR A 105 -10.33 -11.36 8.00
CA THR A 105 -9.04 -12.05 7.94
C THR A 105 -8.25 -11.73 9.20
N THR A 106 -7.69 -12.77 9.82
CA THR A 106 -6.91 -12.65 11.06
C THR A 106 -5.43 -12.72 10.77
N TYR A 107 -4.62 -12.18 11.69
CA TYR A 107 -3.18 -12.00 11.56
C TYR A 107 -2.42 -12.53 12.76
N GLY A 108 -1.09 -12.52 12.68
CA GLY A 108 -0.25 -12.89 13.81
C GLY A 108 -0.22 -11.81 14.88
N ARG A 109 0.18 -12.20 16.09
CA ARG A 109 0.40 -11.30 17.22
C ARG A 109 1.78 -11.54 17.81
N CYS A 110 2.55 -10.48 18.01
CA CYS A 110 3.79 -10.50 18.78
C CYS A 110 3.50 -10.01 20.21
N GLY A 111 3.97 -10.77 21.20
CA GLY A 111 3.71 -10.48 22.60
C GLY A 111 2.21 -10.45 22.91
N GLU A 112 1.78 -9.54 23.79
CA GLU A 112 0.40 -9.48 24.23
C GLU A 112 -0.50 -8.60 23.36
N THR A 113 0.06 -7.60 22.65
CA THR A 113 -0.74 -6.48 22.12
C THR A 113 -0.51 -6.15 20.65
N ARG A 114 0.63 -6.49 20.06
CA ARG A 114 1.01 -6.03 18.71
C ARG A 114 0.56 -7.01 17.65
N CYS A 115 -0.30 -6.55 16.74
CA CYS A 115 -0.71 -7.34 15.59
C CYS A 115 0.26 -7.11 14.44
N VAL A 116 0.74 -8.18 13.82
CA VAL A 116 1.81 -8.12 12.82
C VAL A 116 1.47 -8.89 11.55
N TRP A 117 2.10 -8.50 10.45
CA TRP A 117 1.95 -9.16 9.16
C TRP A 117 2.61 -10.54 9.15
N SER A 118 3.80 -10.67 9.73
CA SER A 118 4.63 -11.87 9.73
C SER A 118 5.35 -12.08 11.07
N PRO A 119 5.85 -13.29 11.36
CA PRO A 119 6.70 -13.52 12.53
C PRO A 119 8.04 -12.77 12.48
N GLU A 120 8.50 -12.37 11.29
CA GLU A 120 9.74 -11.58 11.13
C GLU A 120 9.59 -10.15 11.67
N ASP A 121 8.36 -9.70 11.89
CA ASP A 121 8.06 -8.37 12.45
C ASP A 121 8.07 -8.35 14.00
N CYS A 122 8.26 -9.51 14.64
CA CYS A 122 8.41 -9.60 16.09
C CYS A 122 9.83 -9.20 16.51
N SER A 123 9.92 -8.49 17.62
CA SER A 123 11.19 -8.15 18.25
C SER A 123 11.83 -9.40 18.86
N GLU A 124 13.15 -9.36 19.06
CA GLU A 124 13.86 -10.47 19.71
C GLU A 124 13.28 -10.73 21.11
N GLY A 125 12.85 -11.97 21.36
CA GLY A 125 12.25 -12.39 22.63
C GLY A 125 10.74 -12.23 22.74
N GLU A 126 10.06 -11.72 21.71
CA GLU A 126 8.59 -11.71 21.66
C GLU A 126 8.03 -13.06 21.19
N ASP A 127 7.03 -13.57 21.92
CA ASP A 127 6.28 -14.74 21.49
C ASP A 127 5.36 -14.40 20.31
N TYR A 128 5.44 -15.19 19.24
CA TYR A 128 4.56 -15.07 18.09
C TYR A 128 3.37 -16.02 18.20
N THR A 129 2.16 -15.48 18.16
CA THR A 129 0.90 -16.24 18.11
C THR A 129 0.27 -16.12 16.72
N PRO A 130 0.20 -17.20 15.92
CA PRO A 130 -0.42 -17.15 14.60
C PRO A 130 -1.95 -17.09 14.68
N ASN A 131 -2.58 -16.43 13.70
CA ASN A 131 -4.03 -16.42 13.49
C ASN A 131 -4.85 -15.92 14.69
N ASP A 132 -4.36 -14.89 15.37
CA ASP A 132 -5.05 -14.30 16.51
C ASP A 132 -6.34 -13.59 16.09
N THR A 133 -7.47 -13.96 16.70
CA THR A 133 -8.79 -13.41 16.34
C THR A 133 -8.95 -11.94 16.72
N GLY A 134 -8.11 -11.43 17.63
CA GLY A 134 -8.02 -10.01 17.97
C GLY A 134 -7.18 -9.19 16.98
N CYS A 135 -6.46 -9.84 16.06
CA CYS A 135 -5.60 -9.20 15.07
C CYS A 135 -6.23 -9.21 13.69
N THR A 136 -7.05 -8.20 13.43
CA THR A 136 -7.65 -7.90 12.12
C THR A 136 -6.83 -6.89 11.33
N ALA A 137 -7.12 -6.71 10.04
CA ALA A 137 -6.34 -5.82 9.16
C ALA A 137 -6.24 -4.36 9.65
N ASP A 138 -7.23 -3.86 10.39
CA ASP A 138 -7.22 -2.50 10.95
C ASP A 138 -6.30 -2.34 12.17
N ARG A 139 -5.75 -3.44 12.67
CA ARG A 139 -4.89 -3.50 13.85
C ARG A 139 -3.46 -3.92 13.54
N VAL A 140 -3.21 -4.49 12.36
CA VAL A 140 -1.86 -4.88 11.95
C VAL A 140 -1.00 -3.64 11.81
N GLU A 141 0.07 -3.57 12.60
CA GLU A 141 1.06 -2.51 12.60
C GLU A 141 2.08 -2.77 11.52
N LEU A 142 2.29 -1.76 10.66
CA LEU A 142 3.19 -1.85 9.51
C LEU A 142 4.33 -0.84 9.62
N GLY A 143 5.46 -1.18 9.03
CA GLY A 143 6.54 -0.24 8.78
C GLY A 143 6.27 0.67 7.58
N ALA A 144 7.27 1.43 7.18
CA ALA A 144 7.19 2.33 6.03
C ALA A 144 8.54 2.47 5.32
N CYS A 145 8.51 2.68 4.01
CA CYS A 145 9.68 3.15 3.24
C CYS A 145 9.57 4.66 3.00
N LEU A 146 10.68 5.28 2.61
CA LEU A 146 10.76 6.72 2.36
C LEU A 146 11.54 7.03 1.07
N ASP A 147 10.81 7.38 0.01
CA ASP A 147 11.35 7.90 -1.26
C ASP A 147 10.72 9.26 -1.59
N GLY A 148 11.25 10.31 -0.97
CA GLY A 148 10.68 11.66 -1.03
C GLY A 148 9.34 11.83 -0.28
N PHE A 149 8.55 10.76 -0.12
CA PHE A 149 7.38 10.65 0.74
C PHE A 149 7.33 9.28 1.43
N GLY A 150 6.74 9.23 2.62
CA GLY A 150 6.60 7.98 3.37
C GLY A 150 5.38 7.18 2.93
N TYR A 151 5.57 5.90 2.63
CA TYR A 151 4.49 4.96 2.29
C TYR A 151 4.55 3.70 3.17
N CYS A 152 3.39 3.29 3.66
CA CYS A 152 3.26 2.14 4.56
C CYS A 152 3.47 0.83 3.81
N THR A 153 4.20 -0.09 4.41
CA THR A 153 4.55 -1.37 3.77
C THR A 153 4.65 -2.53 4.76
N VAL A 154 4.46 -3.75 4.26
CA VAL A 154 4.51 -4.99 5.05
C VAL A 154 5.90 -5.60 5.19
N SER A 155 6.90 -5.08 4.48
CA SER A 155 8.26 -5.65 4.52
C SER A 155 9.32 -4.67 4.04
N PRO A 156 10.53 -4.66 4.63
CA PRO A 156 11.67 -3.89 4.10
C PRO A 156 12.05 -4.30 2.67
N LYS A 157 11.76 -5.54 2.25
CA LYS A 157 12.02 -6.01 0.87
C LYS A 157 11.25 -5.21 -0.19
N THR A 158 10.20 -4.50 0.22
CA THR A 158 9.37 -3.67 -0.65
C THR A 158 9.97 -2.29 -0.94
N CYS A 159 10.99 -1.91 -0.17
CA CYS A 159 11.71 -0.64 -0.24
C CYS A 159 12.86 -0.68 -1.25
N ALA A 160 12.98 -1.77 -2.02
CA ALA A 160 14.00 -1.92 -3.04
C ALA A 160 13.57 -1.20 -4.33
N ASN A 161 14.48 -0.43 -4.91
CA ASN A 161 14.29 0.20 -6.20
C ASN A 161 14.32 -0.84 -7.33
N VAL A 162 13.39 -0.71 -8.27
CA VAL A 162 13.22 -1.63 -9.42
C VAL A 162 14.22 -1.39 -10.52
N ASP A 163 14.88 -0.23 -10.52
CA ASP A 163 15.80 0.19 -11.57
C ASP A 163 17.16 -0.51 -11.47
N GLY A 164 17.32 -1.44 -10.52
CA GLY A 164 18.58 -2.15 -10.28
C GLY A 164 19.64 -1.24 -9.66
N SER A 165 19.30 -0.01 -9.27
CA SER A 165 20.18 0.78 -8.42
C SER A 165 20.26 0.10 -7.05
N ASN A 166 21.46 -0.03 -6.51
CA ASN A 166 21.66 -0.50 -5.13
C ASN A 166 21.18 0.54 -4.09
N THR A 167 20.36 1.51 -4.49
CA THR A 167 19.76 2.45 -3.55
C THR A 167 18.53 1.78 -2.96
N THR A 168 18.69 1.21 -1.77
CA THR A 168 17.58 0.75 -0.95
C THR A 168 16.99 1.97 -0.25
N GLU A 169 15.69 2.22 -0.41
CA GLU A 169 15.03 3.25 0.35
C GLU A 169 15.11 2.91 1.85
N PRO A 170 15.31 3.92 2.72
CA PRO A 170 15.34 3.65 4.15
C PRO A 170 13.99 3.13 4.63
N TYR A 171 14.03 1.97 5.27
CA TYR A 171 12.89 1.36 5.95
C TYR A 171 12.85 1.82 7.41
N TYR A 172 11.64 2.12 7.89
CA TYR A 172 11.35 2.40 9.29
C TYR A 172 10.35 1.36 9.79
N THR A 173 10.61 0.82 10.98
CA THR A 173 9.63 0.02 11.70
C THR A 173 8.40 0.86 12.06
N HIS A 174 7.31 0.21 12.48
CA HIS A 174 6.09 0.92 12.89
C HIS A 174 6.37 1.97 13.98
N GLU A 175 7.11 1.57 15.03
CA GLU A 175 7.41 2.42 16.17
C GLU A 175 8.30 3.61 15.78
N GLU A 176 9.35 3.38 14.98
CA GLU A 176 10.23 4.44 14.49
C GLU A 176 9.49 5.43 13.59
N PHE A 177 8.60 4.94 12.73
CA PHE A 177 7.82 5.80 11.83
C PHE A 177 6.79 6.63 12.59
N LEU A 178 6.14 6.03 13.59
CA LEU A 178 5.20 6.71 14.47
C LEU A 178 5.88 7.81 15.29
N ASP A 179 7.02 7.50 15.92
CA ASP A 179 7.80 8.45 16.72
C ASP A 179 8.29 9.64 15.86
N LYS A 180 8.83 9.34 14.68
CA LYS A 180 9.44 10.36 13.82
C LYS A 180 8.42 11.23 13.07
N PHE A 181 7.27 10.68 12.70
CA PHE A 181 6.33 11.35 11.78
C PHE A 181 4.89 11.49 12.32
N ASP A 182 4.60 11.12 13.58
CA ASP A 182 3.24 11.11 14.17
C ASP A 182 2.21 10.41 13.24
N THR A 183 2.64 9.35 12.54
CA THR A 183 1.86 8.62 11.54
C THR A 183 1.84 7.14 11.84
N ASN A 184 0.64 6.58 11.97
CA ASN A 184 0.40 5.16 12.18
C ASN A 184 0.08 4.47 10.85
N CYS A 185 0.93 3.52 10.47
CA CYS A 185 0.77 2.66 9.31
C CYS A 185 0.05 1.36 9.70
N TYR A 186 -1.07 1.08 9.02
CA TYR A 186 -1.86 -0.12 9.24
C TYR A 186 -2.27 -0.78 7.93
N LEU A 187 -2.67 -2.04 7.98
CA LEU A 187 -2.87 -2.85 6.78
C LEU A 187 -4.14 -2.47 5.98
N GLY A 188 -5.26 -2.24 6.63
CA GLY A 188 -6.45 -1.75 5.93
C GLY A 188 -7.69 -1.71 6.81
N ASP A 189 -8.69 -0.92 6.40
CA ASP A 189 -9.95 -0.87 7.13
C ASP A 189 -10.74 -2.17 6.95
N VAL A 190 -11.22 -2.74 8.04
CA VAL A 190 -12.14 -3.87 7.99
C VAL A 190 -13.52 -3.37 7.53
N PRO A 191 -14.15 -4.00 6.51
CA PRO A 191 -15.50 -3.64 6.11
C PRO A 191 -16.43 -3.61 7.32
N LYS A 192 -17.05 -2.45 7.58
CA LYS A 192 -18.06 -2.36 8.62
C LYS A 192 -19.24 -3.22 8.18
N ALA A 193 -19.66 -4.15 9.04
CA ALA A 193 -20.91 -4.86 8.82
C ALA A 193 -22.01 -3.82 8.53
N PRO A 194 -22.86 -4.05 7.50
CA PRO A 194 -23.97 -3.16 7.26
C PRO A 194 -24.75 -3.01 8.57
N PRO A 195 -25.19 -1.79 8.92
CA PRO A 195 -25.95 -1.59 10.15
C PRO A 195 -27.10 -2.59 10.15
N PRO A 196 -27.36 -3.28 11.28
CA PRO A 196 -28.42 -4.27 11.35
C PRO A 196 -29.68 -3.64 10.78
N VAL A 197 -30.26 -4.27 9.74
CA VAL A 197 -31.49 -3.80 9.12
C VAL A 197 -32.46 -3.61 10.27
N ALA A 198 -32.87 -2.36 10.52
CA ALA A 198 -33.82 -2.06 11.57
C ALA A 198 -34.97 -3.05 11.42
N PRO A 199 -35.42 -3.71 12.52
CA PRO A 199 -36.46 -4.72 12.44
C PRO A 199 -37.57 -4.18 11.55
N ALA A 200 -37.87 -4.90 10.47
CA ALA A 200 -38.92 -4.49 9.55
C ALA A 200 -40.13 -4.15 10.42
N ALA A 201 -40.61 -2.91 10.32
CA ALA A 201 -41.75 -2.47 11.11
C ALA A 201 -42.81 -3.57 10.99
N PRO A 202 -43.41 -4.04 12.10
CA PRO A 202 -44.36 -5.12 12.05
C PRO A 202 -45.38 -4.79 10.96
N PRO A 203 -45.74 -5.77 10.10
CA PRO A 203 -46.67 -5.52 9.01
C PRO A 203 -47.88 -4.80 9.60
N PRO A 204 -48.37 -3.73 8.95
CA PRO A 204 -49.49 -2.96 9.47
C PRO A 204 -50.58 -3.95 9.84
N GLY A 205 -50.91 -4.00 11.14
CA GLY A 205 -51.99 -4.84 11.62
C GLY A 205 -53.24 -4.57 10.79
N PRO A 206 -54.13 -5.56 10.61
CA PRO A 206 -55.33 -5.41 9.80
C PRO A 206 -56.02 -4.09 10.16
N ALA A 207 -56.10 -3.21 9.16
CA ALA A 207 -56.61 -1.86 9.34
C ALA A 207 -58.02 -1.97 9.94
N ALA A 208 -58.18 -1.43 11.16
CA ALA A 208 -59.51 -1.20 11.69
C ALA A 208 -60.28 -0.32 10.70
N PRO A 209 -61.59 -0.58 10.49
CA PRO A 209 -62.39 0.16 9.52
C PRO A 209 -62.26 1.67 9.75
N ALA A 210 -61.83 2.36 8.69
CA ALA A 210 -61.54 3.78 8.70
C ALA A 210 -62.77 4.59 9.13
N THR A 211 -62.66 5.31 10.23
CA THR A 211 -63.53 6.45 10.52
C THR A 211 -62.97 7.66 9.75
N PRO A 212 -63.81 8.41 9.01
CA PRO A 212 -63.35 9.55 8.24
C PRO A 212 -62.87 10.65 9.18
N SER A 213 -61.60 11.02 9.09
CA SER A 213 -61.03 12.19 9.77
C SER A 213 -60.38 13.12 8.75
N SER A 214 -60.67 14.39 8.95
CA SER A 214 -60.51 15.50 8.02
C SER A 214 -59.07 15.81 7.67
N ASN A 215 -58.89 16.17 6.40
CA ASN A 215 -57.73 16.84 5.82
C ASN A 215 -57.14 17.92 6.74
N SER A 216 -55.82 17.89 6.91
CA SER A 216 -55.03 19.09 7.21
C SER A 216 -53.71 19.00 6.46
N ASN A 217 -53.70 19.69 5.32
CA ASN A 217 -52.50 20.05 4.56
C ASN A 217 -51.58 20.93 5.42
N SER A 218 -50.28 20.66 5.39
CA SER A 218 -49.25 21.66 5.73
C SER A 218 -47.96 21.35 4.97
N ASN A 219 -47.83 21.96 3.79
CA ASN A 219 -46.57 22.19 3.09
C ASN A 219 -45.83 23.34 3.78
N THR A 220 -44.54 23.18 4.12
CA THR A 220 -43.51 24.20 3.86
C THR A 220 -42.11 23.62 4.10
N HIS A 221 -41.32 23.41 3.04
CA HIS A 221 -39.86 23.33 3.16
C HIS A 221 -39.24 24.50 2.39
N VAL A 222 -38.49 25.30 3.15
CA VAL A 222 -37.87 26.57 2.77
C VAL A 222 -36.64 26.29 1.90
N ALA A 223 -36.66 26.74 0.65
CA ALA A 223 -35.48 26.80 -0.20
C ALA A 223 -34.64 28.02 0.21
N ALA A 224 -33.48 27.79 0.81
CA ALA A 224 -32.52 28.83 1.16
C ALA A 224 -31.82 29.33 -0.12
N LEU A 225 -32.16 30.55 -0.55
CA LEU A 225 -31.41 31.28 -1.58
C LEU A 225 -30.01 31.60 -1.06
N GLN A 226 -28.97 31.09 -1.72
CA GLN A 226 -27.62 31.60 -1.55
C GLN A 226 -27.48 32.96 -2.25
N PRO A 227 -26.89 33.98 -1.61
CA PRO A 227 -26.70 35.29 -2.22
C PRO A 227 -25.68 35.21 -3.36
N PRO A 228 -25.90 35.92 -4.49
CA PRO A 228 -24.94 35.98 -5.58
C PRO A 228 -23.65 36.64 -5.11
N LEU A 229 -22.52 35.95 -5.30
CA LEU A 229 -21.18 36.47 -5.02
C LEU A 229 -20.96 37.79 -5.76
N SER A 230 -20.50 38.82 -5.03
CA SER A 230 -20.25 40.14 -5.61
C SER A 230 -19.21 40.03 -6.72
N ARG A 231 -19.42 40.75 -7.83
CA ARG A 231 -18.55 40.73 -9.02
C ARG A 231 -17.08 41.03 -8.67
N ASN A 232 -16.83 41.78 -7.61
CA ASN A 232 -15.49 42.12 -7.12
C ASN A 232 -14.80 40.93 -6.42
N ALA A 233 -15.56 40.03 -5.80
CA ALA A 233 -15.01 38.81 -5.20
C ALA A 233 -14.49 37.84 -6.27
N VAL A 234 -15.21 37.72 -7.40
CA VAL A 234 -14.80 36.87 -8.52
C VAL A 234 -13.49 37.36 -9.14
N VAL A 235 -13.32 38.68 -9.32
CA VAL A 235 -12.07 39.25 -9.86
C VAL A 235 -10.89 38.97 -8.92
N GLY A 236 -11.08 39.10 -7.60
CA GLY A 236 -10.04 38.81 -6.61
C GLY A 236 -9.55 37.37 -6.66
N ILE A 237 -10.47 36.40 -6.80
CA ILE A 237 -10.14 34.98 -6.89
C ILE A 237 -9.34 34.67 -8.17
N VAL A 238 -9.74 35.24 -9.31
CA VAL A 238 -9.05 34.99 -10.59
C VAL A 238 -7.62 35.53 -10.58
N VAL A 239 -7.40 36.74 -10.03
CA VAL A 239 -6.04 37.31 -9.90
C VAL A 239 -5.20 36.48 -8.94
N GLY A 240 -5.77 36.01 -7.83
CA GLY A 240 -5.07 35.14 -6.88
C GLY A 240 -4.60 33.83 -7.52
N ILE A 241 -5.47 33.16 -8.27
CA ILE A 241 -5.14 31.90 -8.97
C ILE A 241 -4.05 32.14 -10.02
N ALA A 242 -4.13 33.22 -10.80
CA ALA A 242 -3.14 33.54 -11.83
C ALA A 242 -1.73 33.75 -11.25
N LEU A 243 -1.61 34.40 -10.08
CA LEU A 243 -0.33 34.59 -9.40
C LEU A 243 0.25 33.27 -8.89
N VAL A 244 -0.57 32.39 -8.30
CA VAL A 244 -0.12 31.08 -7.82
C VAL A 244 0.39 30.22 -8.97
N ILE A 245 -0.34 30.18 -10.10
CA ILE A 245 0.09 29.44 -11.29
C ILE A 245 1.41 30.01 -11.83
N GLY A 246 1.58 31.33 -11.89
CA GLY A 246 2.82 31.97 -12.33
C GLY A 246 4.04 31.59 -11.48
N VAL A 247 3.88 31.55 -10.15
CA VAL A 247 4.96 31.14 -9.22
C VAL A 247 5.31 29.67 -9.41
N VAL A 248 4.32 28.79 -9.52
CA VAL A 248 4.55 27.34 -9.73
C VAL A 248 5.26 27.08 -11.05
N LEU A 249 4.82 27.70 -12.15
CA LEU A 249 5.48 27.55 -13.46
C LEU A 249 6.90 28.14 -13.46
N GLY A 250 7.12 29.26 -12.79
CA GLY A 250 8.46 29.85 -12.61
C GLY A 250 9.41 28.92 -11.85
N TYR A 251 8.92 28.31 -10.76
CA TYR A 251 9.68 27.34 -9.97
C TYR A 251 10.04 26.09 -10.77
N TRP A 252 9.08 25.53 -11.52
CA TRP A 252 9.32 24.38 -12.39
C TRP A 252 10.33 24.69 -13.52
N ALA A 253 10.23 25.87 -14.14
CA ALA A 253 11.19 26.29 -15.16
C ALA A 253 12.61 26.48 -14.60
N ALA A 254 12.73 27.02 -13.39
CA ALA A 254 14.03 27.15 -12.71
C ALA A 254 14.64 25.79 -12.36
N ARG A 255 13.83 24.85 -11.85
CA ARG A 255 14.26 23.49 -11.53
C ARG A 255 14.72 22.73 -12.78
N HIS A 256 13.98 22.84 -13.88
CA HIS A 256 14.37 22.19 -15.15
C HIS A 256 15.69 22.71 -15.72
N ARG A 257 16.01 24.00 -15.53
CA ARG A 257 17.31 24.55 -15.95
C ARG A 257 18.47 23.96 -15.15
N ARG A 258 18.30 23.72 -13.85
CA ARG A 258 19.33 23.09 -13.00
C ARG A 258 19.60 21.64 -13.44
N LEU A 259 18.56 20.87 -13.73
CA LEU A 259 18.71 19.48 -14.17
C LEU A 259 19.42 19.34 -15.52
N ARG A 260 19.29 20.31 -16.43
CA ARG A 260 20.02 20.28 -17.71
C ARG A 260 21.51 20.60 -17.56
N ALA A 261 21.90 21.40 -16.56
CA ALA A 261 23.31 21.74 -16.33
C ALA A 261 24.15 20.53 -15.85
N CYS A 262 23.52 19.47 -15.33
CA CYS A 262 24.21 18.28 -14.84
C CYS A 262 24.20 17.11 -15.85
N ARG A 263 23.53 17.23 -17.00
CA ARG A 263 23.34 16.10 -17.94
C ARG A 263 24.37 16.05 -19.07
N ASP A 264 25.11 17.13 -19.29
CA ASP A 264 26.19 17.12 -20.28
C ASP A 264 27.52 16.82 -19.55
N PRO A 265 28.01 15.57 -19.56
CA PRO A 265 29.36 15.29 -19.10
C PRO A 265 30.34 16.11 -19.94
N PRO A 266 31.44 16.62 -19.35
CA PRO A 266 32.48 17.28 -20.12
C PRO A 266 32.94 16.35 -21.26
N PRO A 267 33.20 16.88 -22.46
CA PRO A 267 33.63 16.07 -23.60
C PRO A 267 34.90 15.31 -23.22
N ASP A 268 34.83 13.98 -23.32
CA ASP A 268 35.94 13.07 -23.01
C ASP A 268 37.16 13.45 -23.88
N PRO A 269 38.32 13.80 -23.29
CA PRO A 269 39.50 14.19 -24.05
C PRO A 269 40.23 13.00 -24.69
N TYR A 270 39.76 11.77 -24.47
CA TYR A 270 40.37 10.56 -25.02
C TYR A 270 39.40 9.79 -25.91
N GLY A 271 39.28 10.25 -27.17
CA GLY A 271 38.69 9.47 -28.25
C GLY A 271 39.48 8.19 -28.51
N GLY A 272 39.04 7.09 -27.89
CA GLY A 272 39.62 5.76 -27.98
C GLY A 272 38.79 4.81 -28.83
N ARG A 273 39.09 4.80 -30.14
CA ARG A 273 39.18 3.65 -31.04
C ARG A 273 38.24 2.44 -30.76
N GLU A 274 37.19 2.35 -31.57
CA GLU A 274 36.39 1.13 -31.76
C GLU A 274 37.27 -0.03 -32.26
N GLY A 275 37.08 -1.21 -31.67
CA GLY A 275 37.56 -2.47 -32.22
C GLY A 275 37.98 -3.48 -31.17
N GLU A 276 37.08 -4.40 -30.84
CA GLU A 276 37.29 -5.86 -30.67
C GLU A 276 36.27 -6.44 -29.68
N THR A 277 35.36 -7.26 -30.21
CA THR A 277 34.42 -8.09 -29.46
C THR A 277 35.16 -9.25 -28.78
N PRO A 278 35.05 -9.42 -27.46
CA PRO A 278 35.53 -10.63 -26.80
C PRO A 278 34.55 -11.79 -27.00
N LYS A 279 35.11 -12.93 -27.43
CA LYS A 279 34.47 -14.25 -27.48
C LYS A 279 34.08 -14.73 -26.09
N ASP A 280 32.95 -15.42 -26.03
CA ASP A 280 32.40 -16.13 -24.86
C ASP A 280 33.41 -17.06 -24.18
N PRO A 281 33.49 -17.08 -22.83
CA PRO A 281 34.14 -18.14 -22.08
C PRO A 281 33.18 -19.32 -21.80
N PRO A 282 33.70 -20.57 -21.72
CA PRO A 282 32.92 -21.76 -21.39
C PRO A 282 32.50 -21.82 -19.91
N PRO A 283 31.49 -22.65 -19.56
CA PRO A 283 30.95 -22.71 -18.20
C PRO A 283 31.95 -23.36 -17.22
N ALA A 284 32.19 -22.70 -16.09
CA ALA A 284 32.98 -23.23 -14.99
C ALA A 284 32.12 -23.37 -13.72
N THR A 285 32.25 -24.55 -13.14
CA THR A 285 31.64 -25.03 -11.89
C THR A 285 32.20 -24.32 -10.65
N ILE A 286 31.30 -24.11 -9.68
CA ILE A 286 31.43 -23.78 -8.25
C ILE A 286 32.84 -23.84 -7.63
N ALA A 287 33.23 -22.75 -6.95
CA ALA A 287 34.06 -22.80 -5.75
C ALA A 287 33.68 -21.67 -4.77
N VAL A 288 33.42 -22.07 -3.51
CA VAL A 288 33.26 -21.22 -2.32
C VAL A 288 34.64 -20.73 -1.88
N GLY A 289 34.77 -19.45 -1.55
CA GLY A 289 35.96 -18.89 -0.92
C GLY A 289 35.79 -17.39 -0.66
N GLY A 290 35.73 -17.00 0.62
CA GLY A 290 35.59 -15.61 1.04
C GLY A 290 36.86 -14.79 0.91
N THR A 291 36.70 -13.47 0.89
CA THR A 291 37.71 -12.50 1.33
C THR A 291 37.03 -11.18 1.64
N GLU A 292 37.28 -10.69 2.85
CA GLU A 292 37.03 -9.34 3.31
C GLU A 292 37.76 -8.33 2.41
N HIS A 293 37.11 -7.23 2.03
CA HIS A 293 37.75 -5.97 1.64
C HIS A 293 36.95 -4.82 2.25
N GLY A 294 37.62 -4.04 3.08
CA GLY A 294 37.12 -2.77 3.61
C GLY A 294 37.49 -1.59 2.71
N VAL A 295 37.12 -0.41 3.23
CA VAL A 295 37.41 0.98 2.80
C VAL A 295 36.72 1.38 1.48
N ASP A 296 36.08 2.54 1.32
CA ASP A 296 36.31 3.87 1.89
C ASP A 296 35.01 4.69 2.01
N ASP A 297 35.02 5.58 3.00
CA ASP A 297 34.11 6.69 3.22
C ASP A 297 33.95 7.59 1.96
N CYS A 298 32.71 7.92 1.63
CA CYS A 298 32.37 9.13 0.88
C CYS A 298 31.38 9.94 1.71
N GLU A 299 31.92 10.68 2.68
CA GLU A 299 31.27 11.87 3.20
C GLU A 299 31.19 12.97 2.11
N ASP A 300 30.20 13.85 2.28
CA ASP A 300 30.05 15.16 1.63
C ASP A 300 29.71 15.25 0.14
N LEU A 301 28.40 15.25 -0.14
CA LEU A 301 27.82 16.21 -1.09
C LEU A 301 26.50 16.77 -0.54
N SER A 302 26.62 17.67 0.44
CA SER A 302 25.62 18.70 0.63
C SER A 302 25.78 19.75 -0.47
N VAL A 303 24.65 20.25 -0.97
CA VAL A 303 24.48 21.29 -2.00
C VAL A 303 24.48 20.78 -3.45
N CYS A 304 23.28 20.47 -3.95
CA CYS A 304 22.80 20.79 -5.30
C CYS A 304 21.27 20.94 -5.30
#